data_AF-A0A259LKI8-F1
#
_entry.id   AF-A0A259LKI8-F1
#
_cell.length_a   1.000
_cell.length_b   1.000
_cell.length_c   1.000
_cell.angle_alpha   90.00
_cell.angle_beta   90.00
_cell.angle_gamma   90.00
#
_symmetry.space_group_name_H-M   'P 1'
#
loop_
_entity.id
_entity.type
_entity.pdbx_description
1 polymer ?
#
loop_
_entity_poly.entity_id
_entity_poly.type
_entity_poly.pdbx_seq_one_letter_code
_entity_poly.pdbx_strand_id
1 'polypeptide(L)'
;IGGAPSAIVEARMTAKPDIPGLNAMIVDGPRPAIFLSYRGEQPLTVLGSQGEAFLKFTGHSVLVNPDSPSWQALPNAPVLPEQEDAAWSTLSHSGSFSWLDPRLDPEARGHHDAEPLGGWSIELEIANGERERVAGLFSRRTIQ
;
A
#
# COMPACT_ATOMS: atom_id res chain seq x y z
N ILE A 1 13.78 -23.36 24.59
CA ILE A 1 13.26 -23.96 23.33
C ILE A 1 12.23 -23.00 22.76
N GLY A 2 12.69 -22.00 21.98
CA GLY A 2 11.82 -21.10 21.24
C GLY A 2 11.44 -21.78 19.94
N GLY A 3 10.21 -22.27 19.84
CA GLY A 3 9.70 -22.86 18.60
C GLY A 3 9.66 -21.78 17.53
N ALA A 4 10.34 -21.99 16.41
CA ALA A 4 10.14 -21.17 15.23
C ALA A 4 8.64 -21.20 14.86
N PRO A 5 8.04 -20.07 14.42
CA PRO A 5 6.67 -20.08 13.96
C PRO A 5 6.55 -21.09 12.80
N SER A 6 5.73 -22.12 12.99
CA SER A 6 5.51 -23.20 12.01
C SER A 6 4.67 -22.77 10.80
N ALA A 7 4.31 -21.49 10.70
CA ALA A 7 3.62 -20.90 9.57
C ALA A 7 4.02 -19.42 9.39
N ILE A 8 4.25 -19.00 8.15
CA ILE A 8 4.37 -17.59 7.77
C ILE A 8 2.99 -17.12 7.33
N VAL A 9 2.53 -15.99 7.86
CA VAL A 9 1.33 -15.32 7.35
C VAL A 9 1.75 -14.41 6.20
N GLU A 10 1.22 -14.67 5.00
CA GLU A 10 1.50 -13.90 3.79
C GLU A 10 0.23 -13.19 3.33
N ALA A 11 0.35 -11.93 2.92
CA ALA A 11 -0.73 -11.22 2.24
C ALA A 11 -0.86 -11.74 0.80
N ARG A 12 -2.08 -12.02 0.35
CA ARG A 12 -2.37 -12.39 -1.04
C ARG A 12 -3.44 -11.49 -1.62
N MET A 13 -3.20 -10.99 -2.82
CA MET A 13 -4.16 -10.17 -3.54
C MET A 13 -5.22 -11.05 -4.20
N THR A 14 -6.49 -10.80 -3.90
CA THR A 14 -7.65 -11.55 -4.42
C THR A 14 -8.55 -10.69 -5.28
N ALA A 15 -8.47 -9.36 -5.16
CA ALA A 15 -9.19 -8.41 -5.99
C ALA A 15 -8.20 -7.36 -6.51
N LYS A 16 -8.20 -7.20 -7.83
CA LYS A 16 -7.48 -6.13 -8.51
C LYS A 16 -8.50 -5.11 -9.02
N PRO A 17 -8.23 -3.81 -8.86
CA PRO A 17 -9.07 -2.76 -9.43
C PRO A 17 -9.03 -2.83 -10.97
N ASP A 18 -10.16 -2.58 -11.62
CA ASP A 18 -10.26 -2.51 -13.08
C ASP A 18 -9.91 -1.11 -13.59
N ILE A 19 -8.67 -0.68 -13.32
CA ILE A 19 -8.16 0.63 -13.72
C ILE A 19 -7.16 0.44 -14.86
N PRO A 20 -7.44 0.95 -16.07
CA PRO A 20 -6.52 0.88 -17.19
C PRO A 20 -5.14 1.48 -16.85
N GLY A 21 -4.08 0.73 -17.12
CA GLY A 21 -2.71 1.18 -16.87
C GLY A 21 -2.26 1.10 -15.41
N LEU A 22 -3.09 0.59 -14.49
CA LEU A 22 -2.69 0.29 -13.12
C LEU A 22 -2.13 -1.13 -12.99
N ASN A 23 -0.99 -1.25 -12.34
CA ASN A 23 -0.40 -2.49 -11.90
C ASN A 23 -0.20 -2.44 -10.39
N ALA A 24 -0.79 -3.41 -9.69
CA ALA A 24 -0.61 -3.60 -8.27
C ALA A 24 0.00 -4.98 -8.00
N MET A 25 0.99 -5.04 -7.12
CA MET A 25 1.65 -6.28 -6.73
C MET A 25 2.09 -6.23 -5.27
N ILE A 26 2.02 -7.37 -4.59
CA ILE A 26 2.66 -7.56 -3.28
C ILE A 26 4.09 -7.98 -3.52
N VAL A 27 5.03 -7.30 -2.88
CA VAL A 27 6.43 -7.66 -2.88
C VAL A 27 6.70 -8.46 -1.61
N ASP A 28 6.96 -9.75 -1.78
CA ASP A 28 7.24 -10.67 -0.68
C ASP A 28 8.58 -10.33 -0.01
N GLY A 29 8.62 -10.44 1.32
CA GLY A 29 9.80 -10.19 2.14
C GLY A 29 9.49 -10.32 3.63
N PRO A 30 10.50 -10.17 4.52
CA PRO A 30 10.29 -10.22 5.97
C PRO A 30 9.25 -9.21 6.47
N ARG A 31 9.11 -8.08 5.76
CA ARG A 31 7.96 -7.19 5.83
C ARG A 31 7.43 -7.01 4.42
N PRO A 32 6.18 -7.41 4.13
CA PRO A 32 5.62 -7.29 2.80
C PRO A 32 5.47 -5.81 2.42
N ALA A 33 5.79 -5.48 1.17
CA ALA A 33 5.52 -4.18 0.59
C ALA A 33 4.42 -4.29 -0.47
N ILE A 34 3.74 -3.19 -0.76
CA ILE A 34 2.94 -3.07 -1.98
C ILE A 34 3.70 -2.23 -2.98
N PHE A 35 3.73 -2.71 -4.22
CA PHE A 35 4.18 -1.97 -5.37
C PHE A 35 2.96 -1.56 -6.20
N LEU A 36 2.84 -0.26 -6.46
CA LEU A 36 1.92 0.27 -7.45
C LEU A 36 2.71 0.94 -8.57
N SER A 37 2.32 0.64 -9.80
CA SER A 37 2.73 1.37 -10.99
C SER A 37 1.49 1.78 -11.75
N TYR A 38 1.43 3.03 -12.16
CA TYR A 38 0.30 3.57 -12.88
C TYR A 38 0.79 4.39 -14.08
N ARG A 39 0.23 4.10 -15.25
CA ARG A 39 0.56 4.75 -16.54
C ARG A 39 -0.67 5.33 -17.24
N GLY A 40 -1.79 5.49 -16.54
CA GLY A 40 -2.97 6.12 -17.12
C GLY A 40 -2.84 7.64 -17.19
N GLU A 41 -3.69 8.27 -17.99
CA GLU A 41 -3.64 9.73 -18.24
C GLU A 41 -4.27 10.54 -17.09
N GLN A 42 -5.27 9.97 -16.41
CA GLN A 42 -5.97 10.64 -15.31
C GLN A 42 -5.24 10.40 -13.99
N PRO A 43 -5.19 11.38 -13.07
CA PRO A 43 -4.58 11.16 -11.77
C PRO A 43 -5.33 10.08 -10.97
N LEU A 44 -4.56 9.25 -10.28
CA LEU A 44 -5.04 8.21 -9.37
C LEU A 44 -4.55 8.53 -7.96
N THR A 45 -5.47 8.67 -7.01
CA THR A 45 -5.16 8.92 -5.60
C THR A 45 -5.25 7.62 -4.80
N VAL A 46 -4.22 7.28 -4.05
CA VAL A 46 -4.25 6.21 -3.06
C VAL A 46 -4.71 6.80 -1.74
N LEU A 47 -5.70 6.16 -1.10
CA LEU A 47 -6.19 6.58 0.20
C LEU A 47 -5.46 5.87 1.33
N GLY A 48 -5.14 6.64 2.36
CA GLY A 48 -4.53 6.21 3.61
C GLY A 48 -5.49 5.43 4.49
N SER A 49 -4.99 4.96 5.64
CA SER A 49 -5.72 4.04 6.53
C SER A 49 -6.95 4.67 7.17
N GLN A 50 -7.03 6.01 7.15
CA GLN A 50 -8.15 6.80 7.64
C GLN A 50 -8.98 7.39 6.49
N GLY A 51 -8.76 6.94 5.25
CA GLY A 51 -9.43 7.47 4.05
C GLY A 51 -8.89 8.81 3.57
N GLU A 52 -7.76 9.28 4.11
CA GLU A 52 -7.12 10.51 3.70
C GLU A 52 -6.37 10.36 2.38
N ALA A 53 -6.17 11.45 1.63
CA ALA A 53 -5.32 11.40 0.45
C ALA A 53 -3.85 11.16 0.86
N PHE A 54 -3.28 10.05 0.41
CA PHE A 54 -1.96 9.59 0.82
C PHE A 54 -0.93 9.73 -0.31
N LEU A 55 -1.13 9.04 -1.43
CA LEU A 55 -0.28 9.12 -2.62
C LEU A 55 -1.10 9.55 -3.82
N LYS A 56 -0.48 10.19 -4.80
CA LYS A 56 -1.11 10.59 -6.06
C LYS A 56 -0.22 10.22 -7.23
N PHE A 57 -0.71 9.39 -8.13
CA PHE A 57 -0.03 8.96 -9.34
C PHE A 57 -0.56 9.74 -10.54
N THR A 58 0.33 10.28 -11.36
CA THR A 58 -0.02 11.07 -12.56
C THR A 58 0.38 10.38 -13.87
N GLY A 59 0.59 9.06 -13.83
CA GLY A 59 1.09 8.28 -14.97
C GLY A 59 2.61 8.36 -15.16
N HIS A 60 3.20 9.50 -14.81
CA HIS A 60 4.62 9.80 -14.97
C HIS A 60 5.31 10.15 -13.66
N SER A 61 4.57 10.65 -12.67
CA SER A 61 5.11 10.97 -11.36
C SER A 61 4.26 10.38 -10.25
N VAL A 62 4.89 10.25 -9.08
CA VAL A 62 4.22 9.95 -7.82
C VAL A 62 4.43 11.14 -6.92
N LEU A 63 3.34 11.67 -6.40
CA LEU A 63 3.33 12.69 -5.37
C LEU A 63 2.83 12.06 -4.07
N VAL A 64 3.24 12.65 -2.96
CA VAL A 64 2.83 12.25 -1.62
C VAL A 64 2.30 13.44 -0.86
N ASN A 65 1.32 13.20 0.00
CA ASN A 65 0.89 14.16 0.99
C ASN A 65 1.76 14.00 2.25
N PRO A 66 2.69 14.93 2.54
CA PRO A 66 3.56 14.84 3.71
C PRO A 66 2.80 14.91 5.04
N ASP A 67 1.60 15.50 5.04
CA ASP A 67 0.73 15.62 6.21
C ASP A 67 -0.16 14.38 6.41
N SER A 68 -0.10 13.38 5.52
CA SER A 68 -0.85 12.14 5.67
C SER A 68 -0.35 11.34 6.88
N PRO A 69 -1.24 10.95 7.81
CA PRO A 69 -0.88 10.05 8.90
C PRO A 69 -0.32 8.71 8.39
N SER A 70 -0.83 8.22 7.25
CA SER A 70 -0.29 7.01 6.60
C SER A 70 1.15 7.19 6.12
N TRP A 71 1.53 8.39 5.69
CA TRP A 71 2.92 8.71 5.33
C TRP A 71 3.82 8.74 6.55
N GLN A 72 3.40 9.45 7.59
CA GLN A 72 4.16 9.60 8.84
C GLN A 72 4.35 8.27 9.58
N ALA A 73 3.42 7.33 9.41
CA ALA A 73 3.49 5.99 9.98
C ALA A 73 4.43 5.04 9.22
N LEU A 74 4.96 5.42 8.05
CA LEU A 74 5.88 4.54 7.32
C LEU A 74 7.21 4.43 8.08
N PRO A 75 7.70 3.20 8.35
CA PRO A 75 8.91 2.99 9.14
C PRO A 75 10.19 3.49 8.44
N ASN A 76 10.15 3.66 7.11
CA ASN A 76 11.26 4.11 6.28
C ASN A 76 10.76 5.09 5.20
N ALA A 77 10.01 6.12 5.60
CA ALA A 77 9.56 7.16 4.67
C ALA A 77 10.78 7.81 3.97
N PRO A 78 10.81 7.85 2.62
CA PRO A 78 11.82 8.59 1.88
C PRO A 78 11.91 10.06 2.32
N VAL A 79 13.14 10.60 2.35
CA VAL A 79 13.34 12.03 2.56
C VAL A 79 12.73 12.78 1.38
N LEU A 80 11.76 13.65 1.67
CA LEU A 80 11.13 14.47 0.66
C LEU A 80 12.01 15.67 0.34
N PRO A 81 12.07 16.09 -0.94
CA PRO A 81 12.67 17.38 -1.27
C PRO A 81 11.91 18.49 -0.56
N GLU A 82 12.62 19.48 -0.02
CA GLU A 82 11.99 20.68 0.54
C GLU A 82 11.15 21.34 -0.56
N GLN A 83 9.83 21.39 -0.35
CA GLN A 83 8.90 22.14 -1.17
C GLN A 83 8.18 23.15 -0.28
N GLU A 84 8.37 24.42 -0.59
CA GLU A 84 7.63 25.53 0.00
C GLU A 84 6.22 25.51 -0.63
N ASP A 85 5.18 25.29 0.20
CA ASP A 85 3.77 25.57 -0.11
C ASP A 85 2.95 24.65 -1.04
N ALA A 86 3.30 23.37 -1.18
CA ALA A 86 2.42 22.40 -1.86
C ALA A 86 1.90 21.32 -0.91
N ALA A 87 0.57 21.10 -0.88
CA ALA A 87 -0.07 19.96 -0.21
C ALA A 87 0.39 18.58 -0.76
N TRP A 88 1.15 18.59 -1.85
CA TRP A 88 1.71 17.43 -2.53
C TRP A 88 3.19 17.64 -2.80
N SER A 89 4.04 16.73 -2.32
CA SER A 89 5.47 16.70 -2.60
C SER A 89 5.79 15.64 -3.65
N THR A 90 6.67 15.94 -4.60
CA THR A 90 7.07 14.94 -5.61
C THR A 90 7.97 13.88 -4.98
N LEU A 91 7.52 12.63 -5.02
CA LEU A 91 8.22 11.46 -4.48
C LEU A 91 9.02 10.70 -5.54
N SER A 92 8.48 10.59 -6.76
CA SER A 92 9.12 9.87 -7.87
C SER A 92 8.71 10.45 -9.22
N HIS A 93 9.58 10.32 -10.23
CA HIS A 93 9.34 10.68 -11.63
C HIS A 93 9.17 9.45 -12.54
N SER A 94 8.86 8.27 -11.98
CA SER A 94 8.71 7.03 -12.76
C SER A 94 7.27 6.49 -12.85
N GLY A 95 6.29 7.18 -12.25
CA GLY A 95 4.89 6.72 -12.17
C GLY A 95 4.73 5.42 -11.36
N SER A 96 5.71 5.06 -10.54
CA SER A 96 5.70 3.83 -9.75
C SER A 96 6.28 4.08 -8.36
N PHE A 97 5.71 3.44 -7.34
CA PHE A 97 6.21 3.52 -5.99
C PHE A 97 5.91 2.24 -5.20
N SER A 98 6.85 1.86 -4.33
CA SER A 98 6.70 0.75 -3.39
C SER A 98 6.77 1.28 -1.97
N TRP A 99 5.89 0.81 -1.09
CA TRP A 99 5.97 1.10 0.34
C TRP A 99 5.60 -0.11 1.19
N LEU A 100 6.13 -0.11 2.41
CA LEU A 100 5.76 -1.06 3.46
C LEU A 100 4.41 -0.65 4.03
N ASP A 101 3.33 -1.14 3.43
CA ASP A 101 1.97 -0.80 3.87
C ASP A 101 1.65 -1.51 5.18
N PRO A 102 1.31 -0.80 6.27
CA PRO A 102 1.01 -1.41 7.56
C PRO A 102 -0.23 -2.32 7.51
N ARG A 103 -1.11 -2.17 6.53
CA ARG A 103 -2.28 -3.05 6.34
C ARG A 103 -1.90 -4.41 5.80
N LEU A 104 -0.70 -4.57 5.23
CA LEU A 104 -0.15 -5.85 4.78
C LEU A 104 0.69 -6.54 5.86
N ASP A 105 0.99 -5.87 6.96
CA ASP A 105 1.80 -6.44 8.05
C ASP A 105 0.91 -7.31 8.98
N PRO A 106 1.13 -8.63 9.02
CA PRO A 106 0.38 -9.50 9.93
C PRO A 106 0.74 -9.26 11.41
N GLU A 107 1.96 -8.82 11.72
CA GLU A 107 2.41 -8.55 13.09
C GLU A 107 1.73 -7.30 13.65
N ALA A 108 1.41 -6.32 12.79
CA ALA A 108 0.63 -5.14 13.16
C ALA A 108 -0.80 -5.49 13.64
N ARG A 109 -1.30 -6.71 13.35
CA ARG A 109 -2.62 -7.18 13.81
C ARG A 109 -2.60 -7.84 15.18
N GLY A 110 -1.42 -8.04 15.78
CA GLY A 110 -1.26 -8.67 17.09
C GLY A 110 -1.47 -10.19 17.07
N HIS A 111 -0.82 -10.88 18.00
CA HIS A 111 -0.82 -12.34 18.19
C HIS A 111 -2.16 -12.90 18.72
N HIS A 112 -3.32 -12.46 18.21
CA HIS A 112 -4.60 -13.06 18.58
C HIS A 112 -4.87 -14.29 17.68
N ASP A 113 -4.34 -15.42 18.14
CA ASP A 113 -4.60 -16.78 17.64
C ASP A 113 -6.09 -17.16 17.77
N ALA A 114 -6.99 -16.66 16.92
CA ALA A 114 -8.34 -17.25 16.76
C ALA A 114 -9.17 -16.69 15.59
N GLU A 115 -8.92 -15.48 15.12
CA GLU A 115 -9.78 -14.88 14.09
C GLU A 115 -9.42 -15.42 12.69
N PRO A 116 -10.39 -15.56 11.77
CA PRO A 116 -10.08 -15.80 10.38
C PRO A 116 -9.10 -14.72 9.92
N LEU A 117 -8.05 -15.14 9.23
CA LEU A 117 -7.09 -14.27 8.55
C LEU A 117 -7.88 -13.26 7.70
N GLY A 118 -8.18 -12.09 8.28
CA GLY A 118 -9.13 -11.15 7.71
C GLY A 118 -8.67 -10.63 6.34
N GLY A 119 -9.49 -9.79 5.71
CA GLY A 119 -9.08 -9.10 4.49
C GLY A 119 -8.12 -7.95 4.77
N TRP A 120 -7.37 -7.53 3.77
CA TRP A 120 -6.76 -6.21 3.67
C TRP A 120 -7.29 -5.51 2.42
N SER A 121 -7.34 -4.19 2.46
CA SER A 121 -7.72 -3.38 1.31
C SER A 121 -7.07 -2.01 1.33
N ILE A 122 -6.72 -1.53 0.14
CA ILE A 122 -6.22 -0.20 -0.13
C ILE A 122 -7.20 0.43 -1.11
N GLU A 123 -7.83 1.52 -0.68
CA GLU A 123 -8.77 2.25 -1.51
C GLU A 123 -8.02 3.19 -2.46
N LEU A 124 -8.57 3.29 -3.66
CA LEU A 124 -8.08 4.12 -4.73
C LEU A 124 -9.21 5.02 -5.19
N GLU A 125 -8.93 6.28 -5.41
CA GLU A 125 -9.87 7.26 -5.95
C GLU A 125 -9.36 7.73 -7.31
N ILE A 126 -10.15 7.53 -8.36
CA ILE A 126 -9.86 8.01 -9.71
C ILE A 126 -10.42 9.41 -9.93
N ALA A 127 -10.00 10.09 -11.00
CA ALA A 127 -10.28 11.51 -11.22
C ALA A 127 -11.76 11.92 -11.27
N ASN A 128 -12.67 10.99 -11.59
CA ASN A 128 -14.12 11.22 -11.57
C ASN A 128 -14.76 11.08 -10.17
N GLY A 129 -13.96 10.79 -9.13
CA GLY A 129 -14.41 10.55 -7.75
C GLY A 129 -14.89 9.11 -7.49
N GLU A 130 -14.85 8.24 -8.49
CA GLU A 130 -15.13 6.82 -8.33
C GLU A 130 -14.03 6.14 -7.52
N ARG A 131 -14.44 5.19 -6.70
CA ARG A 131 -13.56 4.48 -5.79
C ARG A 131 -13.44 3.03 -6.19
N GLU A 132 -12.20 2.62 -6.30
CA GLU A 132 -11.78 1.26 -6.57
C GLU A 132 -10.94 0.76 -5.40
N ARG A 133 -10.65 -0.54 -5.35
CA ARG A 133 -9.80 -1.08 -4.29
C ARG A 133 -8.88 -2.17 -4.79
N VAL A 134 -7.66 -2.14 -4.27
CA VAL A 134 -6.79 -3.32 -4.22
C VAL A 134 -7.13 -4.05 -2.93
N ALA A 135 -7.53 -5.31 -3.01
CA ALA A 135 -7.86 -6.07 -1.82
C ALA A 135 -7.38 -7.51 -1.88
N GLY A 136 -7.29 -8.11 -0.71
CA GLY A 136 -6.75 -9.43 -0.55
C GLY A 136 -7.06 -10.06 0.78
N LEU A 137 -6.59 -11.29 0.94
CA LEU A 137 -6.71 -12.08 2.15
C LEU A 137 -5.32 -12.42 2.67
N PHE A 138 -5.21 -12.64 3.98
CA PHE A 138 -4.01 -13.29 4.51
C PHE A 138 -4.13 -14.80 4.36
N SER A 139 -3.02 -15.44 4.02
CA SER A 139 -2.93 -16.90 3.93
C SER A 139 -1.78 -17.39 4.81
N ARG A 140 -2.00 -18.48 5.53
CA ARG A 140 -0.93 -19.19 6.25
C ARG A 140 -0.22 -20.11 5.28
N ARG A 141 1.09 -19.95 5.19
CA ARG A 141 1.98 -20.87 4.47
C ARG A 141 2.81 -21.63 5.49
N THR A 142 2.62 -22.94 5.55
CA THR A 142 3.43 -23.84 6.36
C THR A 142 4.83 -23.92 5.75
N ILE A 143 5.87 -23.71 6.56
CA ILE A 143 7.24 -23.99 6.14
C ILE A 143 7.43 -25.51 6.32
N GLN A 144 7.64 -26.24 5.22
CA GLN A 144 8.02 -27.65 5.26
C GLN A 144 9.54 -27.80 5.34
#